data_AF-A0A0S2W2A2-F1
#
_entry.id   AF-A0A0S2W2A2-F1
#
_cell.length_a   1.000
_cell.length_b   1.000
_cell.length_c   1.000
_cell.angle_alpha   90.00
_cell.angle_beta   90.00
_cell.angle_gamma   90.00
#
_symmetry.space_group_name_H-M   'P 1'
#
loop_
_entity.id
_entity.type
_entity.pdbx_description
1 polymer ?
#
loop_
_entity_poly.entity_id
_entity_poly.type
_entity_poly.pdbx_seq_one_letter_code
_entity_poly.pdbx_strand_id
1 'polypeptide(L)'
;MKRYATLFLSFLLLVSMTACGGQPADNSSPDGEESTPARTPGLQIPEKGGKKPVGTKDPEQTSEQATDPDLAYSELVERFRALVSDPFGQDSDKPGEMGVLESARAAGDNAVYEMGYLIEDLSGDGIPELAVGGLNGMTNALYTLVDGKPELVFEGWYRSSYVYMGDGHFYYYGANSAAENGQGVFYLTKDGTRLECESFLFTSLNSGGDLDVYYNENGNWDPAKSEKSDMTAEDFWALDPAGEPLPLTPFSGTEVGSANESRVPVSVRYLTEAGDVDCDWVTLYDGDGAASLLFTTDSLVRSFTVLTLELTDFTETGAVIFSSTPVVLEEGLDSLPEVMTADTPVAVQLGFMGTIPNYGISYVDGGGNLRRFALVQSGYDGSVLLEEADPNETQFILPGEVSG
;
A
#
# COMPACT_ATOMS: atom_id res chain seq x y z
N MET A 1 -24.39 22.23 33.60
CA MET A 1 -24.37 23.11 32.41
C MET A 1 -22.99 23.02 31.76
N LYS A 2 -22.86 22.18 30.74
CA LYS A 2 -21.81 22.22 29.71
C LYS A 2 -22.43 21.51 28.50
N ARG A 3 -22.43 22.20 27.36
CA ARG A 3 -23.22 21.94 26.17
C ARG A 3 -22.48 20.91 25.31
N TYR A 4 -23.11 19.79 24.99
CA TYR A 4 -22.65 18.90 23.93
C TYR A 4 -23.23 19.41 22.62
N ALA A 5 -22.34 19.76 21.69
CA ALA A 5 -22.68 20.14 20.33
C ALA A 5 -22.84 18.86 19.50
N THR A 6 -24.01 18.70 18.91
CA THR A 6 -24.38 17.61 18.02
C THR A 6 -23.61 17.74 16.69
N LEU A 7 -22.83 16.73 16.33
CA LEU A 7 -22.27 16.59 14.98
C LEU A 7 -23.39 16.15 14.02
N PHE A 8 -23.62 16.94 12.98
CA PHE A 8 -24.58 16.68 11.92
C PHE A 8 -23.97 15.71 10.90
N LEU A 9 -24.44 14.46 10.93
CA LEU A 9 -24.22 13.47 9.89
C LEU A 9 -25.10 13.85 8.68
N SER A 10 -24.50 14.32 7.58
CA SER A 10 -25.21 14.65 6.35
C SER A 10 -25.04 13.50 5.35
N PHE A 11 -26.00 12.57 5.35
CA PHE A 11 -26.25 11.66 4.25
C PHE A 11 -26.83 12.46 3.08
N LEU A 12 -26.15 12.51 1.94
CA LEU A 12 -26.76 12.97 0.69
C LEU A 12 -27.17 11.77 -0.17
N LEU A 13 -28.47 11.78 -0.49
CA LEU A 13 -29.21 10.80 -1.26
C LEU A 13 -28.71 10.66 -2.71
N LEU A 14 -28.52 9.41 -3.16
CA LEU A 14 -28.56 9.05 -4.57
C LEU A 14 -29.96 9.33 -5.14
N VAL A 15 -30.02 10.17 -6.18
CA VAL A 15 -31.18 10.24 -7.08
C VAL A 15 -30.91 9.32 -8.26
N SER A 16 -31.69 8.25 -8.35
CA SER A 16 -31.83 7.44 -9.55
C SER A 16 -32.66 8.20 -10.60
N MET A 17 -32.15 8.28 -11.82
CA MET A 17 -32.94 8.67 -13.00
C MET A 17 -32.94 7.51 -13.99
N THR A 18 -34.06 6.81 -14.00
CA THR A 18 -34.46 5.82 -15.01
C THR A 18 -34.68 6.46 -16.38
N ALA A 19 -34.27 5.74 -17.40
CA ALA A 19 -34.44 5.99 -18.82
C ALA A 19 -35.90 6.12 -19.31
N CYS A 20 -36.09 7.00 -20.29
CA CYS A 20 -37.04 6.95 -21.43
C CYS A 20 -36.53 8.04 -22.41
N GLY A 21 -36.14 7.83 -23.67
CA GLY A 21 -36.74 7.00 -24.72
C GLY A 21 -37.55 7.89 -25.67
N GLY A 22 -36.97 8.34 -26.80
CA GLY A 22 -37.72 8.96 -27.91
C GLY A 22 -36.94 9.90 -28.85
N GLN A 23 -36.51 9.39 -30.01
CA GLN A 23 -36.16 10.11 -31.26
C GLN A 23 -37.31 9.85 -32.29
N PRO A 24 -37.33 10.33 -33.55
CA PRO A 24 -36.49 11.33 -34.26
C PRO A 24 -37.29 12.29 -35.21
N ALA A 25 -36.60 13.25 -35.83
CA ALA A 25 -36.87 13.86 -37.17
C ALA A 25 -35.98 15.11 -37.33
N ASP A 26 -35.45 15.52 -38.48
CA ASP A 26 -35.20 14.92 -39.79
C ASP A 26 -34.34 15.95 -40.57
N ASN A 27 -33.39 15.47 -41.37
CA ASN A 27 -32.80 16.08 -42.58
C ASN A 27 -32.35 17.56 -42.63
N SER A 28 -31.04 17.80 -42.86
CA SER A 28 -30.53 18.20 -44.19
C SER A 28 -29.00 18.45 -44.19
N SER A 29 -28.28 17.71 -45.03
CA SER A 29 -26.99 18.12 -45.63
C SER A 29 -27.27 18.98 -46.88
N PRO A 30 -26.26 19.72 -47.38
CA PRO A 30 -25.47 19.16 -48.48
C PRO A 30 -23.97 19.50 -48.45
N ASP A 31 -23.23 18.64 -49.17
CA ASP A 31 -21.99 18.85 -49.94
C ASP A 31 -20.78 19.52 -49.23
N GLY A 32 -19.59 18.92 -49.15
CA GLY A 32 -18.94 18.00 -50.08
C GLY A 32 -17.71 18.69 -50.65
N GLU A 33 -16.54 18.45 -50.07
CA GLU A 33 -15.29 18.40 -50.83
C GLU A 33 -14.23 17.57 -50.09
N GLU A 34 -13.80 16.54 -50.81
CA GLU A 34 -12.84 15.52 -50.45
C GLU A 34 -11.45 15.97 -50.93
N SER A 35 -10.43 15.93 -50.07
CA SER A 35 -9.05 15.76 -50.51
C SER A 35 -8.16 15.24 -49.39
N THR A 36 -7.64 14.03 -49.60
CA THR A 36 -6.50 13.43 -48.88
C THR A 36 -5.33 13.28 -49.89
N PRO A 37 -4.14 12.80 -49.50
CA PRO A 37 -3.28 13.20 -48.39
C PRO A 37 -1.84 13.51 -48.89
N ALA A 38 -1.01 14.18 -48.09
CA ALA A 38 0.43 14.29 -48.34
C ALA A 38 1.24 13.58 -47.25
N ARG A 39 2.20 12.79 -47.73
CA ARG A 39 3.05 11.81 -47.04
C ARG A 39 4.25 12.46 -46.32
N THR A 40 4.64 11.78 -45.24
CA THR A 40 5.81 11.81 -44.32
C THR A 40 7.18 12.19 -44.91
N PRO A 41 8.19 12.59 -44.09
CA PRO A 41 9.01 11.65 -43.27
C PRO A 41 9.34 12.21 -41.86
N GLY A 42 9.34 11.45 -40.76
CA GLY A 42 10.15 10.25 -40.49
C GLY A 42 11.38 10.65 -39.66
N LEU A 43 11.25 10.76 -38.32
CA LEU A 43 12.37 11.05 -37.42
C LEU A 43 12.93 9.73 -36.85
N GLN A 44 14.21 9.49 -37.12
CA GLN A 44 14.95 8.28 -36.76
C GLN A 44 15.57 8.39 -35.36
N ILE A 45 15.51 7.28 -34.64
CA ILE A 45 16.23 6.94 -33.42
C ILE A 45 17.71 6.69 -33.78
N PRO A 46 18.71 7.16 -33.01
CA PRO A 46 20.06 6.65 -33.10
C PRO A 46 20.37 5.60 -32.01
N GLU A 47 20.83 4.44 -32.45
CA GLU A 47 21.37 3.35 -31.64
C GLU A 47 22.80 3.60 -31.11
N LYS A 48 23.10 2.82 -30.07
CA LYS A 48 24.36 2.59 -29.35
C LYS A 48 25.65 2.64 -30.17
N GLY A 49 26.66 3.32 -29.61
CA GLY A 49 28.08 3.15 -29.96
C GLY A 49 28.92 2.96 -28.70
N GLY A 50 29.56 1.80 -28.55
CA GLY A 50 30.48 1.51 -27.45
C GLY A 50 31.92 1.92 -27.74
N LYS A 51 32.65 2.36 -26.69
CA LYS A 51 34.10 2.17 -26.47
C LYS A 51 34.50 2.65 -25.05
N LYS A 52 35.31 1.83 -24.36
CA LYS A 52 36.07 2.12 -23.12
C LYS A 52 37.57 1.85 -23.44
N PRO A 53 38.57 2.07 -22.55
CA PRO A 53 38.89 3.19 -21.63
C PRO A 53 40.35 3.71 -21.80
N VAL A 54 40.66 4.92 -21.32
CA VAL A 54 41.97 5.39 -20.77
C VAL A 54 41.62 6.67 -19.97
N GLY A 55 42.07 7.03 -18.76
CA GLY A 55 43.09 6.57 -17.82
C GLY A 55 43.55 7.79 -16.99
N THR A 56 43.13 7.81 -15.71
CA THR A 56 43.82 8.37 -14.52
C THR A 56 44.03 9.90 -14.37
N LYS A 57 43.42 10.48 -13.32
CA LYS A 57 44.12 11.07 -12.15
C LYS A 57 43.14 11.52 -11.05
N ASP A 58 43.36 11.01 -9.85
CA ASP A 58 42.76 11.40 -8.56
C ASP A 58 42.85 12.91 -8.30
N PRO A 59 41.86 13.41 -7.53
CA PRO A 59 42.18 14.08 -6.29
C PRO A 59 41.44 13.42 -5.12
N GLU A 60 42.23 12.79 -4.25
CA GLU A 60 42.10 12.74 -2.79
C GLU A 60 40.81 13.41 -2.24
N GLN A 61 39.73 12.63 -2.13
CA GLN A 61 38.62 12.95 -1.24
C GLN A 61 38.75 12.10 0.02
N THR A 62 39.02 12.81 1.11
CA THR A 62 38.78 12.44 2.50
C THR A 62 37.56 11.53 2.59
N SER A 63 37.76 10.27 3.00
CA SER A 63 36.66 9.38 3.35
C SER A 63 36.01 9.92 4.62
N GLU A 64 34.97 10.74 4.48
CA GLU A 64 33.91 10.78 5.46
C GLU A 64 33.42 9.33 5.61
N GLN A 65 33.40 8.82 6.84
CA GLN A 65 32.79 7.53 7.12
C GLN A 65 31.36 7.60 6.59
N ALA A 66 31.07 6.85 5.52
CA ALA A 66 29.70 6.65 5.08
C ALA A 66 28.93 6.04 6.26
N THR A 67 28.06 6.83 6.88
CA THR A 67 27.11 6.34 7.87
C THR A 67 26.20 5.38 7.13
N ASP A 68 26.12 4.14 7.62
CA ASP A 68 25.17 3.15 7.11
C ASP A 68 23.75 3.74 7.17
N PRO A 69 23.06 3.93 6.03
CA PRO A 69 21.74 4.56 5.99
C PRO A 69 20.72 3.89 6.90
N ASP A 70 20.76 2.56 7.00
CA ASP A 70 19.86 1.81 7.89
C ASP A 70 20.10 2.18 9.35
N LEU A 71 21.36 2.39 9.75
CA LEU A 71 21.70 2.87 11.08
C LEU A 71 21.31 4.34 11.28
N ALA A 72 21.46 5.17 10.25
CA ALA A 72 21.12 6.60 10.32
C ALA A 72 19.61 6.84 10.51
N TYR A 73 18.77 5.99 9.91
CA TYR A 73 17.31 6.07 10.01
C TYR A 73 16.70 5.23 11.14
N SER A 74 17.45 4.34 11.78
CA SER A 74 16.94 3.39 12.77
C SER A 74 16.06 4.02 13.87
N GLU A 75 16.50 5.11 14.50
CA GLU A 75 15.72 5.80 15.55
C GLU A 75 14.39 6.36 15.00
N LEU A 76 14.39 6.81 13.75
CA LEU A 76 13.22 7.40 13.11
C LEU A 76 12.23 6.32 12.66
N VAL A 77 12.71 5.20 12.12
CA VAL A 77 11.89 4.02 11.80
C VAL A 77 11.20 3.49 13.06
N GLU A 78 11.93 3.35 14.16
CA GLU A 78 11.34 2.89 15.43
C GLU A 78 10.38 3.91 16.05
N ARG A 79 10.61 5.21 15.85
CA ARG A 79 9.66 6.25 16.21
C ARG A 79 8.34 6.10 15.44
N PHE A 80 8.40 5.89 14.13
CA PHE A 80 7.20 5.69 13.32
C PHE A 80 6.49 4.39 13.66
N ARG A 81 7.24 3.30 13.88
CA ARG A 81 6.68 2.04 14.37
C ARG A 81 5.87 2.25 15.65
N ALA A 82 6.44 2.95 16.63
CA ALA A 82 5.74 3.23 17.89
C ALA A 82 4.47 4.07 17.70
N LEU A 83 4.47 5.05 16.79
CA LEU A 83 3.27 5.84 16.47
C LEU A 83 2.19 5.00 15.80
N VAL A 84 2.60 4.12 14.89
CA VAL A 84 1.71 3.24 14.13
C VAL A 84 1.14 2.11 15.01
N SER A 85 1.90 1.60 15.98
CA SER A 85 1.44 0.54 16.90
C SER A 85 0.47 1.01 17.98
N ASP A 86 0.48 2.29 18.33
CA ASP A 86 -0.46 2.88 19.30
C ASP A 86 -0.90 4.29 18.85
N PRO A 87 -1.72 4.38 17.78
CA PRO A 87 -2.07 5.65 17.15
C PRO A 87 -2.99 6.54 18.00
N PHE A 88 -3.65 5.98 19.02
CA PHE A 88 -4.55 6.70 19.92
C PHE A 88 -3.94 6.98 21.30
N GLY A 89 -2.92 6.22 21.73
CA GLY A 89 -2.21 6.48 22.99
C GLY A 89 -1.12 7.55 22.88
N GLN A 90 -0.79 8.00 21.67
CA GLN A 90 0.19 9.03 21.41
C GLN A 90 -0.36 10.19 20.56
N ASP A 91 0.26 11.36 20.71
CA ASP A 91 0.03 12.53 19.87
C ASP A 91 1.37 13.18 19.52
N SER A 92 1.43 13.86 18.38
CA SER A 92 2.64 14.55 17.94
C SER A 92 2.34 15.73 17.04
N ASP A 93 2.99 16.86 17.34
CA ASP A 93 3.00 18.06 16.48
C ASP A 93 4.32 18.19 15.70
N LYS A 94 5.15 17.12 15.69
CA LYS A 94 6.43 17.16 15.00
C LYS A 94 6.23 17.02 13.49
N PRO A 95 6.87 17.88 12.66
CA PRO A 95 6.86 17.72 11.22
C PRO A 95 7.32 16.32 10.80
N GLY A 96 6.54 15.69 9.92
CA GLY A 96 6.71 14.33 9.41
C GLY A 96 6.01 13.24 10.23
N GLU A 97 5.58 13.52 11.47
CA GLU A 97 4.85 12.55 12.30
C GLU A 97 3.32 12.69 12.21
N MET A 98 2.79 13.87 11.89
CA MET A 98 1.35 14.14 11.92
C MET A 98 0.62 13.35 10.84
N GLY A 99 1.15 13.37 9.61
CA GLY A 99 0.58 12.64 8.48
C GLY A 99 0.55 11.13 8.71
N VAL A 100 1.65 10.59 9.25
CA VAL A 100 1.77 9.18 9.62
C VAL A 100 0.75 8.82 10.70
N LEU A 101 0.61 9.65 11.73
CA LEU A 101 -0.33 9.41 12.83
C LEU A 101 -1.80 9.52 12.38
N GLU A 102 -2.12 10.44 11.48
CA GLU A 102 -3.46 10.55 10.89
C GLU A 102 -3.81 9.29 10.09
N SER A 103 -2.91 8.84 9.22
CA SER A 103 -3.09 7.60 8.46
C SER A 103 -3.21 6.37 9.39
N ALA A 104 -2.39 6.29 10.44
CA ALA A 104 -2.46 5.20 11.41
C ALA A 104 -3.78 5.20 12.19
N ARG A 105 -4.28 6.37 12.59
CA ARG A 105 -5.60 6.50 13.24
C ARG A 105 -6.74 6.11 12.30
N ALA A 106 -6.61 6.41 11.01
CA ALA A 106 -7.60 6.00 10.02
C ALA A 106 -7.61 4.47 9.80
N ALA A 107 -6.44 3.83 9.82
CA ALA A 107 -6.29 2.38 9.71
C ALA A 107 -6.64 1.63 11.01
N GLY A 108 -6.57 2.29 12.18
CA GLY A 108 -6.87 1.69 13.47
C GLY A 108 -5.92 0.54 13.81
N ASP A 109 -6.47 -0.59 14.27
CA ASP A 109 -5.67 -1.76 14.68
C ASP A 109 -4.88 -2.38 13.52
N ASN A 110 -5.28 -2.11 12.26
CA ASN A 110 -4.57 -2.60 11.08
C ASN A 110 -3.34 -1.75 10.71
N ALA A 111 -3.12 -0.60 11.36
CA ALA A 111 -2.10 0.36 10.95
C ALA A 111 -0.70 -0.28 10.82
N VAL A 112 -0.34 -1.21 11.69
CA VAL A 112 0.96 -1.91 11.62
C VAL A 112 1.11 -2.81 10.39
N TYR A 113 0.01 -3.29 9.81
CA TYR A 113 0.01 -4.13 8.60
C TYR A 113 -0.14 -3.30 7.32
N GLU A 114 -0.89 -2.20 7.40
CA GLU A 114 -1.23 -1.35 6.27
C GLU A 114 -0.26 -0.17 6.06
N MET A 115 0.62 0.09 7.03
CA MET A 115 1.66 1.10 6.94
C MET A 115 3.06 0.50 7.05
N GLY A 116 4.02 1.17 6.43
CA GLY A 116 5.40 0.68 6.37
C GLY A 116 6.40 1.76 6.00
N TYR A 117 7.62 1.31 5.74
CA TYR A 117 8.73 2.16 5.34
C TYR A 117 9.58 1.54 4.23
N LEU A 118 10.33 2.36 3.52
CA LEU A 118 11.33 1.97 2.53
C LEU A 118 12.57 2.84 2.70
N ILE A 119 13.75 2.24 2.60
CA ILE A 119 15.03 2.96 2.52
C ILE A 119 15.64 2.64 1.15
N GLU A 120 15.59 3.59 0.23
CA GLU A 120 16.07 3.43 -1.15
C GLU A 120 16.48 4.78 -1.74
N ASP A 121 17.43 4.78 -2.68
CA ASP A 121 17.86 5.98 -3.42
C ASP A 121 16.80 6.34 -4.47
N LEU A 122 15.84 7.18 -4.08
CA LEU A 122 14.74 7.65 -4.91
C LEU A 122 15.13 8.86 -5.75
N SER A 123 16.13 9.65 -5.31
CA SER A 123 16.63 10.83 -6.03
C SER A 123 17.67 10.49 -7.10
N GLY A 124 18.35 9.34 -6.98
CA GLY A 124 19.41 8.87 -7.85
C GLY A 124 20.77 9.54 -7.59
N ASP A 125 20.95 10.13 -6.40
CA ASP A 125 22.18 10.84 -6.02
C ASP A 125 23.20 9.96 -5.27
N GLY A 126 22.81 8.73 -4.96
CA GLY A 126 23.60 7.75 -4.21
C GLY A 126 23.40 7.80 -2.69
N ILE A 127 22.50 8.64 -2.18
CA ILE A 127 22.10 8.75 -0.77
C ILE A 127 20.67 8.20 -0.65
N PRO A 128 20.45 7.06 0.03
CA PRO A 128 19.11 6.53 0.22
C PRO A 128 18.20 7.47 1.02
N GLU A 129 16.96 7.61 0.57
CA GLU A 129 15.88 8.28 1.30
C GLU A 129 15.02 7.28 2.09
N LEU A 130 14.51 7.72 3.24
CA LEU A 130 13.48 7.02 4.01
C LEU A 130 12.10 7.53 3.61
N ALA A 131 11.30 6.67 2.97
CA ALA A 131 9.88 6.89 2.74
C ALA A 131 9.04 6.16 3.79
N VAL A 132 7.99 6.80 4.30
CA VAL A 132 7.04 6.23 5.26
C VAL A 132 5.62 6.50 4.77
N GLY A 133 4.77 5.48 4.79
CA GLY A 133 3.46 5.59 4.16
C GLY A 133 2.56 4.38 4.31
N GLY A 134 1.42 4.44 3.63
CA GLY A 134 0.49 3.32 3.47
C GLY A 134 0.89 2.42 2.31
N LEU A 135 0.73 1.11 2.48
CA LEU A 135 0.98 0.10 1.45
C LEU A 135 0.07 0.27 0.21
N ASN A 136 -1.04 1.00 0.35
CA ASN A 136 -1.93 1.37 -0.75
C ASN A 136 -1.40 2.51 -1.64
N GLY A 137 -0.22 3.07 -1.35
CA GLY A 137 0.49 4.02 -2.20
C GLY A 137 0.69 5.42 -1.63
N MET A 138 0.00 5.79 -0.54
CA MET A 138 0.20 7.11 0.08
C MET A 138 1.56 7.19 0.76
N THR A 139 2.37 8.19 0.38
CA THR A 139 3.61 8.58 1.07
C THR A 139 3.30 9.69 2.06
N ASN A 140 3.41 9.40 3.35
CA ASN A 140 3.13 10.34 4.44
C ASN A 140 4.34 11.16 4.85
N ALA A 141 5.54 10.62 4.72
CA ALA A 141 6.77 11.36 4.99
C ALA A 141 7.92 10.84 4.13
N LEU A 142 8.80 11.75 3.73
CA LEU A 142 10.06 11.44 3.07
C LEU A 142 11.20 12.18 3.77
N TYR A 143 12.29 11.46 4.05
CA TYR A 143 13.51 12.01 4.64
C TYR A 143 14.72 11.67 3.78
N THR A 144 15.68 12.58 3.70
CA THR A 144 17.02 12.34 3.10
C THR A 144 18.11 12.46 4.18
N LEU A 145 19.36 12.12 3.86
CA LEU A 145 20.49 12.34 4.76
C LEU A 145 21.29 13.58 4.34
N VAL A 146 21.31 14.60 5.19
CA VAL A 146 22.20 15.75 5.06
C VAL A 146 23.27 15.65 6.13
N ASP A 147 24.54 15.61 5.73
CA ASP A 147 25.69 15.39 6.62
C ASP A 147 25.52 14.14 7.53
N GLY A 148 24.92 13.08 6.97
CA GLY A 148 24.66 11.81 7.65
C GLY A 148 23.53 11.83 8.69
N LYS A 149 22.66 12.87 8.67
CA LYS A 149 21.51 13.00 9.58
C LYS A 149 20.20 13.06 8.80
N PRO A 150 19.13 12.39 9.30
CA PRO A 150 17.81 12.51 8.71
C PRO A 150 17.31 13.96 8.69
N GLU A 151 16.96 14.45 7.50
CA GLU A 151 16.25 15.72 7.29
C GLU A 151 14.94 15.46 6.54
N LEU A 152 13.86 16.07 7.02
CA LEU A 152 12.54 15.94 6.40
C LEU A 152 12.52 16.68 5.06
N VAL A 153 12.14 15.98 4.00
CA VAL A 153 11.96 16.52 2.64
C VAL A 153 10.54 17.07 2.50
N PHE A 154 9.54 16.24 2.82
CA PHE A 154 8.13 16.64 2.83
C PHE A 154 7.30 15.77 3.78
N GLU A 155 6.14 16.29 4.17
CA GLU A 155 5.10 15.57 4.90
C GLU A 155 3.77 15.64 4.11
N GLY A 156 3.09 14.50 4.04
CA GLY A 156 1.76 14.35 3.47
C GLY A 156 0.73 13.89 4.50
N TRP A 157 -0.48 14.43 4.39
CA TRP A 157 -1.62 14.17 5.29
C TRP A 157 -2.92 14.07 4.48
N TYR A 158 -4.07 13.84 5.13
CA TYR A 158 -5.33 13.48 4.44
C TYR A 158 -5.77 14.41 3.30
N ARG A 159 -5.52 15.73 3.44
CA ARG A 159 -5.85 16.76 2.44
C ARG A 159 -4.64 17.27 1.64
N SER A 160 -3.52 16.57 1.71
CA SER A 160 -2.25 16.90 1.04
C SER A 160 -1.43 15.63 0.94
N SER A 161 -1.79 14.75 0.01
CA SER A 161 -1.19 13.43 -0.14
C SER A 161 -0.24 13.38 -1.32
N TYR A 162 0.74 12.47 -1.22
CA TYR A 162 1.71 12.19 -2.27
C TYR A 162 1.69 10.70 -2.58
N VAL A 163 1.77 10.34 -3.85
CA VAL A 163 1.90 8.96 -4.32
C VAL A 163 3.11 8.88 -5.23
N TYR A 164 4.01 7.94 -4.98
CA TYR A 164 5.21 7.80 -5.80
C TYR A 164 4.86 7.31 -7.21
N MET A 165 5.49 7.90 -8.23
CA MET A 165 5.27 7.57 -9.65
C MET A 165 6.47 6.87 -10.29
N GLY A 166 7.58 6.69 -9.56
CA GLY A 166 8.85 6.27 -10.12
C GLY A 166 9.77 7.45 -10.47
N ASP A 167 11.06 7.16 -10.61
CA ASP A 167 12.10 8.10 -11.08
C ASP A 167 12.13 9.43 -10.29
N GLY A 168 11.92 9.35 -8.97
CA GLY A 168 11.91 10.52 -8.10
C GLY A 168 10.66 11.42 -8.22
N HIS A 169 9.63 11.00 -8.95
CA HIS A 169 8.39 11.76 -9.13
C HIS A 169 7.29 11.31 -8.18
N PHE A 170 6.46 12.27 -7.78
CA PHE A 170 5.34 12.09 -6.87
C PHE A 170 4.11 12.80 -7.44
N TYR A 171 3.00 12.07 -7.51
CA TYR A 171 1.70 12.68 -7.75
C TYR A 171 1.17 13.28 -6.46
N TYR A 172 0.83 14.56 -6.50
CA TYR A 172 0.22 15.29 -5.42
C TYR A 172 -1.29 15.37 -5.60
N TYR A 173 -2.03 15.16 -4.52
CA TYR A 173 -3.45 15.47 -4.42
C TYR A 173 -3.73 16.24 -3.13
N GLY A 174 -4.45 17.35 -3.21
CA GLY A 174 -4.80 18.09 -2.00
C GLY A 174 -6.00 19.01 -2.13
N ALA A 175 -6.46 19.54 -1.00
CA ALA A 175 -7.67 20.36 -0.94
C ALA A 175 -7.61 21.42 0.16
N ASN A 176 -7.78 22.69 -0.21
CA ASN A 176 -7.95 23.81 0.73
C ASN A 176 -9.43 24.04 1.11
N SER A 177 -10.35 23.73 0.20
CA SER A 177 -11.79 23.83 0.44
C SER A 177 -12.56 22.82 -0.42
N ALA A 178 -13.89 22.84 -0.36
CA ALA A 178 -14.70 22.01 -1.27
C ALA A 178 -14.55 22.44 -2.74
N ALA A 179 -14.27 23.72 -2.99
CA ALA A 179 -14.11 24.27 -4.34
C ALA A 179 -12.65 24.50 -4.74
N GLU A 180 -11.70 24.29 -3.83
CA GLU A 180 -10.27 24.45 -4.08
C GLU A 180 -9.55 23.15 -3.79
N ASN A 181 -9.35 22.39 -4.87
CA ASN A 181 -8.63 21.13 -4.88
C ASN A 181 -7.55 21.19 -5.95
N GLY A 182 -6.44 20.52 -5.70
CA GLY A 182 -5.21 20.63 -6.47
C GLY A 182 -4.63 19.26 -6.73
N GLN A 183 -4.09 19.09 -7.93
CA GLN A 183 -3.51 17.87 -8.43
C GLN A 183 -2.26 18.22 -9.24
N GLY A 184 -1.18 17.47 -9.10
CA GLY A 184 0.05 17.82 -9.80
C GLY A 184 1.14 16.78 -9.71
N VAL A 185 2.20 16.99 -10.48
CA VAL A 185 3.41 16.19 -10.43
C VAL A 185 4.52 17.03 -9.80
N PHE A 186 5.19 16.44 -8.82
CA PHE A 186 6.34 16.98 -8.14
C PHE A 186 7.51 16.02 -8.33
N TYR A 187 8.73 16.54 -8.37
CA TYR A 187 9.93 15.71 -8.44
C TYR A 187 10.88 16.05 -7.30
N LEU A 188 11.57 15.03 -6.83
CA LEU A 188 12.65 15.14 -5.87
C LEU A 188 13.86 15.79 -6.54
N THR A 189 14.44 16.81 -5.91
CA THR A 189 15.65 17.42 -6.42
C THR A 189 16.79 16.41 -6.47
N LYS A 190 17.76 16.63 -7.37
CA LYS A 190 18.94 15.76 -7.53
C LYS A 190 19.84 15.63 -6.31
N ASP A 191 19.60 16.41 -5.27
CA ASP A 191 20.30 16.33 -3.99
C ASP A 191 19.41 15.75 -2.88
N GLY A 192 18.24 15.20 -3.23
CA GLY A 192 17.29 14.57 -2.31
C GLY A 192 16.57 15.54 -1.35
N THR A 193 16.93 16.83 -1.33
CA THR A 193 16.58 17.70 -0.19
C THR A 193 15.19 18.33 -0.22
N ARG A 194 14.51 18.36 -1.37
CA ARG A 194 13.18 18.99 -1.50
C ARG A 194 12.42 18.50 -2.72
N LEU A 195 11.11 18.69 -2.69
CA LEU A 195 10.27 18.58 -3.88
C LEU A 195 10.23 19.91 -4.65
N GLU A 196 10.27 19.82 -5.96
CA GLU A 196 9.94 20.91 -6.89
C GLU A 196 8.68 20.54 -7.67
N CYS A 197 7.84 21.53 -7.96
CA CYS A 197 6.66 21.33 -8.77
C CYS A 197 7.05 21.27 -10.25
N GLU A 198 6.62 20.24 -10.95
CA GLU A 198 6.71 20.16 -12.41
C GLU A 198 5.42 20.68 -13.06
N SER A 199 4.29 20.23 -12.55
CA SER A 199 2.97 20.62 -13.05
C SER A 199 1.95 20.64 -11.93
N PHE A 200 1.05 21.62 -11.95
CA PHE A 200 0.02 21.75 -10.94
C PHE A 200 -1.25 22.33 -11.54
N LEU A 201 -2.34 21.58 -11.41
CA LEU A 201 -3.69 21.98 -11.72
C LEU A 201 -4.45 22.20 -10.42
N PHE A 202 -5.27 23.24 -10.35
CA PHE A 202 -6.18 23.41 -9.22
C PHE A 202 -7.49 24.07 -9.63
N THR A 203 -8.50 23.81 -8.82
CA THR A 203 -9.84 24.37 -8.97
C THR A 203 -10.00 25.61 -8.10
N SER A 204 -10.74 26.60 -8.59
CA SER A 204 -11.16 27.75 -7.78
C SER A 204 -12.44 28.37 -8.34
N LEU A 205 -13.20 29.06 -7.49
CA LEU A 205 -14.42 29.74 -7.91
C LEU A 205 -14.08 31.04 -8.65
N ASN A 206 -14.69 31.23 -9.82
CA ASN A 206 -14.63 32.51 -10.51
C ASN A 206 -15.62 33.53 -9.90
N SER A 207 -15.60 34.76 -10.42
CA SER A 207 -16.47 35.85 -9.93
C SER A 207 -17.98 35.56 -10.07
N GLY A 208 -18.35 34.62 -10.95
CA GLY A 208 -19.73 34.15 -11.12
C GLY A 208 -20.13 33.05 -10.15
N GLY A 209 -19.18 32.47 -9.42
CA GLY A 209 -19.40 31.33 -8.52
C GLY A 209 -19.31 29.97 -9.22
N ASP A 210 -18.87 29.92 -10.48
CA ASP A 210 -18.60 28.67 -11.19
C ASP A 210 -17.16 28.21 -10.94
N LEU A 211 -16.93 26.90 -11.01
CA LEU A 211 -15.61 26.30 -10.85
C LEU A 211 -14.80 26.45 -12.15
N ASP A 212 -13.61 27.05 -12.04
CA ASP A 212 -12.62 27.09 -13.12
C ASP A 212 -11.39 26.27 -12.71
N VAL A 213 -10.68 25.71 -13.69
CA VAL A 213 -9.40 25.02 -13.50
C VAL A 213 -8.26 25.94 -13.92
N TYR A 214 -7.22 25.99 -13.10
CA TYR A 214 -6.02 26.80 -13.30
C TYR A 214 -4.80 25.89 -13.32
N TYR A 215 -3.76 26.32 -14.02
CA TYR A 215 -2.50 25.61 -14.21
C TYR A 215 -1.31 26.49 -13.87
N ASN A 216 -0.29 25.91 -13.24
CA ASN A 216 1.05 26.46 -13.13
C ASN A 216 2.10 25.35 -12.92
N GLU A 217 3.37 25.74 -12.91
CA GLU A 217 4.54 24.85 -12.70
C GLU A 217 5.26 25.18 -11.38
N ASN A 218 4.57 25.77 -10.40
CA ASN A 218 5.18 26.21 -9.15
C ASN A 218 4.37 25.87 -7.89
N GLY A 219 3.28 25.12 -8.03
CA GLY A 219 2.43 24.67 -6.94
C GLY A 219 1.60 25.77 -6.29
N ASN A 220 1.39 26.91 -6.97
CA ASN A 220 0.66 28.04 -6.39
C ASN A 220 -0.86 27.84 -6.51
N TRP A 221 -1.60 28.20 -5.46
CA TRP A 221 -3.06 28.13 -5.42
C TRP A 221 -3.75 29.45 -5.80
N ASP A 222 -2.99 30.46 -6.24
CA ASP A 222 -3.51 31.79 -6.58
C ASP A 222 -3.87 31.85 -8.08
N PRO A 223 -5.16 32.01 -8.44
CA PRO A 223 -5.58 32.20 -9.83
C PRO A 223 -4.89 33.37 -10.52
N ALA A 224 -4.52 34.44 -9.80
CA ALA A 224 -3.87 35.60 -10.38
C ALA A 224 -2.40 35.34 -10.77
N LYS A 225 -1.81 34.23 -10.31
CA LYS A 225 -0.44 33.79 -10.60
C LYS A 225 -0.40 32.54 -11.49
N SER A 226 -1.55 32.17 -12.04
CA SER A 226 -1.76 30.92 -12.77
C SER A 226 -2.45 31.19 -14.10
N GLU A 227 -2.29 30.26 -15.03
CA GLU A 227 -2.98 30.30 -16.31
C GLU A 227 -4.32 29.59 -16.18
N LYS A 228 -5.39 30.16 -16.74
CA LYS A 228 -6.67 29.44 -16.79
C LYS A 228 -6.56 28.31 -17.82
N SER A 229 -6.86 27.09 -17.39
CA SER A 229 -6.85 25.89 -18.24
C SER A 229 -8.15 25.76 -19.02
N ASP A 230 -8.10 25.11 -20.19
CA ASP A 230 -9.28 24.72 -20.96
C ASP A 230 -9.95 23.44 -20.40
N MET A 231 -9.35 22.81 -19.39
CA MET A 231 -9.87 21.62 -18.72
C MET A 231 -11.18 21.91 -17.98
N THR A 232 -12.15 21.00 -18.09
CA THR A 232 -13.39 21.09 -17.31
C THR A 232 -13.18 20.58 -15.88
N ALA A 233 -14.08 20.96 -14.96
CA ALA A 233 -14.07 20.41 -13.62
C ALA A 233 -14.21 18.87 -13.64
N GLU A 234 -15.05 18.32 -14.53
CA GLU A 234 -15.24 16.88 -14.67
C GLU A 234 -13.93 16.18 -15.10
N ASP A 235 -13.24 16.74 -16.09
CA ASP A 235 -11.94 16.20 -16.53
C ASP A 235 -10.89 16.28 -15.42
N PHE A 236 -10.90 17.36 -14.62
CA PHE A 236 -10.00 17.49 -13.47
C PHE A 236 -10.23 16.37 -12.45
N TRP A 237 -11.48 16.03 -12.12
CA TRP A 237 -11.79 14.96 -11.17
C TRP A 237 -11.53 13.56 -11.73
N ALA A 238 -11.50 13.42 -13.05
CA ALA A 238 -11.21 12.17 -13.73
C ALA A 238 -9.70 11.92 -13.91
N LEU A 239 -8.84 12.85 -13.48
CA LEU A 239 -7.39 12.62 -13.45
C LEU A 239 -7.07 11.48 -12.48
N ASP A 240 -6.29 10.53 -12.98
CA ASP A 240 -5.87 9.34 -12.24
C ASP A 240 -4.33 9.30 -12.19
N PRO A 241 -3.71 9.23 -11.01
CA PRO A 241 -2.27 9.04 -10.92
C PRO A 241 -1.84 7.71 -11.53
N ALA A 242 -0.98 7.77 -12.54
CA ALA A 242 -0.23 6.61 -12.99
C ALA A 242 0.93 6.36 -12.01
N GLY A 243 0.92 5.24 -11.29
CA GLY A 243 2.01 4.86 -10.41
C GLY A 243 1.71 3.56 -9.66
N GLU A 244 2.74 2.75 -9.46
CA GLU A 244 2.66 1.62 -8.53
C GLU A 244 3.09 2.10 -7.13
N PRO A 245 2.39 1.68 -6.06
CA PRO A 245 2.81 1.95 -4.70
C PRO A 245 4.29 1.59 -4.45
N LEU A 246 4.96 2.36 -3.59
CA LEU A 246 6.28 1.96 -3.10
C LEU A 246 6.19 0.58 -2.43
N PRO A 247 7.18 -0.31 -2.64
CA PRO A 247 7.20 -1.63 -2.01
C PRO A 247 7.63 -1.53 -0.54
N LEU A 248 6.79 -0.88 0.28
CA LEU A 248 7.08 -0.62 1.68
C LEU A 248 7.17 -1.93 2.48
N THR A 249 8.12 -1.97 3.42
CA THR A 249 8.19 -2.99 4.47
C THR A 249 7.19 -2.63 5.57
N PRO A 250 6.18 -3.49 5.86
CA PRO A 250 5.19 -3.22 6.91
C PRO A 250 5.83 -3.03 8.29
N PHE A 251 5.23 -2.18 9.12
CA PHE A 251 5.64 -2.01 10.52
C PHE A 251 5.29 -3.22 11.42
N SER A 252 4.53 -4.18 10.92
CA SER A 252 4.32 -5.50 11.54
C SER A 252 5.52 -6.42 11.36
N GLY A 253 6.40 -6.14 10.39
CA GLY A 253 7.65 -6.84 10.18
C GLY A 253 8.67 -6.51 11.28
N THR A 254 9.13 -7.55 12.00
CA THR A 254 10.01 -7.46 13.17
C THR A 254 11.35 -6.78 12.88
N GLU A 255 11.64 -5.77 13.71
CA GLU A 255 12.92 -5.31 14.27
C GLU A 255 14.21 -5.49 13.44
N VAL A 256 14.85 -4.35 13.13
CA VAL A 256 16.30 -4.28 13.08
C VAL A 256 16.82 -4.32 14.52
N GLY A 257 17.17 -5.52 14.98
CA GLY A 257 18.08 -5.68 16.12
C GLY A 257 17.48 -6.05 17.47
N SER A 258 16.95 -7.26 17.60
CA SER A 258 17.15 -8.06 18.82
C SER A 258 17.11 -9.54 18.50
N ALA A 259 18.17 -10.25 18.84
CA ALA A 259 18.21 -11.70 18.72
C ALA A 259 17.25 -12.31 19.75
N ASN A 260 16.35 -13.17 19.26
CA ASN A 260 15.38 -14.02 19.97
C ASN A 260 13.99 -13.42 20.27
N GLU A 261 13.21 -13.08 19.23
CA GLU A 261 11.76 -13.34 19.22
C GLU A 261 11.33 -13.91 17.86
N SER A 262 10.44 -14.91 17.89
CA SER A 262 10.15 -15.82 16.77
C SER A 262 9.33 -15.13 15.67
N ARG A 263 10.01 -14.52 14.69
CA ARG A 263 9.48 -14.10 13.39
C ARG A 263 8.54 -15.18 12.84
N VAL A 264 7.31 -14.84 12.47
CA VAL A 264 6.34 -15.77 11.86
C VAL A 264 6.94 -16.22 10.52
N PRO A 265 7.41 -17.46 10.39
CA PRO A 265 8.18 -17.86 9.20
C PRO A 265 7.32 -18.09 7.96
N VAL A 266 5.99 -18.24 8.10
CA VAL A 266 5.09 -18.57 7.00
C VAL A 266 4.26 -17.35 6.59
N SER A 267 4.19 -17.10 5.29
CA SER A 267 3.33 -16.09 4.67
C SER A 267 2.29 -16.73 3.75
N VAL A 268 1.19 -16.02 3.50
CA VAL A 268 0.08 -16.47 2.63
C VAL A 268 -0.29 -15.38 1.63
N ARG A 269 -0.65 -15.77 0.40
CA ARG A 269 -1.22 -14.88 -0.62
C ARG A 269 -2.16 -15.62 -1.55
N TYR A 270 -3.00 -14.88 -2.28
CA TYR A 270 -3.81 -15.45 -3.37
C TYR A 270 -2.96 -15.82 -4.59
N LEU A 271 -3.40 -16.86 -5.29
CA LEU A 271 -3.03 -17.20 -6.66
C LEU A 271 -4.19 -16.88 -7.60
N THR A 272 -3.86 -16.57 -8.86
CA THR A 272 -4.87 -16.23 -9.87
C THR A 272 -5.69 -17.45 -10.30
N GLU A 273 -5.05 -18.61 -10.40
CA GLU A 273 -5.71 -19.87 -10.73
C GLU A 273 -5.02 -21.09 -10.08
N ALA A 274 -5.75 -22.21 -10.01
CA ALA A 274 -5.19 -23.48 -9.57
C ALA A 274 -4.16 -23.99 -10.61
N GLY A 275 -2.97 -24.37 -10.15
CA GLY A 275 -1.85 -24.79 -11.01
C GLY A 275 -0.97 -23.66 -11.55
N ASP A 276 -1.19 -22.41 -11.13
CA ASP A 276 -0.40 -21.24 -11.57
C ASP A 276 1.09 -21.30 -11.15
N VAL A 277 1.38 -22.05 -10.08
CA VAL A 277 2.73 -22.24 -9.57
C VAL A 277 3.04 -23.73 -9.49
N ASP A 278 4.21 -24.13 -10.01
CA ASP A 278 4.75 -25.48 -9.88
C ASP A 278 5.23 -25.71 -8.44
N CYS A 279 4.36 -26.31 -7.62
CA CYS A 279 4.57 -26.56 -6.19
C CYS A 279 3.67 -27.71 -5.71
N ASP A 280 3.76 -28.07 -4.42
CA ASP A 280 2.86 -29.07 -3.84
C ASP A 280 1.44 -28.50 -3.72
N TRP A 281 0.49 -29.09 -4.43
CA TRP A 281 -0.92 -28.68 -4.40
C TRP A 281 -1.74 -29.57 -3.48
N VAL A 282 -2.68 -28.95 -2.77
CA VAL A 282 -3.70 -29.61 -1.97
C VAL A 282 -5.07 -29.04 -2.31
N THR A 283 -6.02 -29.88 -2.67
CA THR A 283 -7.38 -29.44 -3.00
C THR A 283 -8.36 -29.88 -1.92
N LEU A 284 -8.83 -28.91 -1.13
CA LEU A 284 -9.82 -29.13 -0.08
C LEU A 284 -11.25 -28.83 -0.53
N TYR A 285 -11.38 -27.89 -1.46
CA TYR A 285 -12.65 -27.50 -2.06
C TYR A 285 -12.41 -26.92 -3.45
N ASP A 286 -13.09 -27.47 -4.46
CA ASP A 286 -12.97 -27.09 -5.88
C ASP A 286 -14.27 -26.53 -6.47
N GLY A 287 -15.27 -26.23 -5.63
CA GLY A 287 -16.56 -25.70 -6.07
C GLY A 287 -16.56 -24.20 -6.37
N ASP A 288 -17.73 -23.67 -6.74
CA ASP A 288 -17.91 -22.25 -7.04
C ASP A 288 -17.49 -21.37 -5.84
N GLY A 289 -16.56 -20.44 -6.09
CA GLY A 289 -16.00 -19.57 -5.05
C GLY A 289 -14.77 -20.13 -4.34
N ALA A 290 -14.18 -21.23 -4.82
CA ALA A 290 -12.88 -21.69 -4.34
C ALA A 290 -11.79 -20.65 -4.61
N ALA A 291 -10.94 -20.42 -3.60
CA ALA A 291 -9.74 -19.62 -3.65
C ALA A 291 -8.51 -20.53 -3.70
N SER A 292 -7.47 -20.11 -4.43
CA SER A 292 -6.16 -20.75 -4.43
C SER A 292 -5.20 -19.90 -3.62
N LEU A 293 -4.61 -20.48 -2.58
CA LEU A 293 -3.68 -19.79 -1.67
C LEU A 293 -2.28 -20.38 -1.82
N LEU A 294 -1.25 -19.53 -1.85
CA LEU A 294 0.15 -19.96 -1.79
C LEU A 294 0.73 -19.66 -0.41
N PHE A 295 1.25 -20.68 0.24
CA PHE A 295 2.03 -20.59 1.46
C PHE A 295 3.52 -20.64 1.13
N THR A 296 4.27 -19.65 1.59
CA THR A 296 5.73 -19.59 1.44
C THR A 296 6.39 -19.41 2.80
N THR A 297 7.69 -19.70 2.89
CA THR A 297 8.43 -19.51 4.14
C THR A 297 9.83 -18.98 3.91
N ASP A 298 10.30 -18.11 4.80
CA ASP A 298 11.65 -17.53 4.77
C ASP A 298 12.67 -18.36 5.57
N SER A 299 12.20 -19.35 6.31
CA SER A 299 13.00 -20.17 7.21
C SER A 299 12.41 -21.58 7.32
N LEU A 300 13.19 -22.51 7.88
CA LEU A 300 12.76 -23.91 7.92
C LEU A 300 11.61 -24.11 8.89
N VAL A 301 10.48 -24.63 8.39
CA VAL A 301 9.33 -25.05 9.21
C VAL A 301 9.08 -26.55 9.03
N ARG A 302 8.63 -27.21 10.10
CA ARG A 302 8.37 -28.65 10.13
C ARG A 302 6.92 -28.92 10.44
N SER A 303 6.43 -30.10 10.02
CA SER A 303 5.08 -30.58 10.31
C SER A 303 3.99 -29.59 9.88
N PHE A 304 4.19 -28.93 8.74
CA PHE A 304 3.19 -28.02 8.18
C PHE A 304 1.91 -28.79 7.89
N THR A 305 0.80 -28.29 8.44
CA THR A 305 -0.49 -28.96 8.42
C THR A 305 -1.58 -27.94 8.18
N VAL A 306 -2.55 -28.28 7.32
CA VAL A 306 -3.79 -27.50 7.21
C VAL A 306 -4.80 -28.05 8.20
N LEU A 307 -5.52 -27.15 8.89
CA LEU A 307 -6.50 -27.45 9.92
C LEU A 307 -7.90 -27.09 9.43
N THR A 308 -8.89 -27.90 9.77
CA THR A 308 -10.29 -27.45 9.83
C THR A 308 -10.57 -26.84 11.20
N LEU A 309 -11.25 -25.70 11.21
CA LEU A 309 -11.66 -24.98 12.40
C LEU A 309 -13.18 -25.00 12.52
N GLU A 310 -13.68 -25.42 13.68
CA GLU A 310 -15.11 -25.34 14.00
C GLU A 310 -15.32 -24.48 15.24
N LEU A 311 -16.17 -23.47 15.16
CA LEU A 311 -16.54 -22.65 16.30
C LEU A 311 -17.17 -23.53 17.39
N THR A 312 -16.60 -23.51 18.59
CA THR A 312 -17.10 -24.28 19.73
C THR A 312 -17.76 -23.42 20.79
N ASP A 313 -17.13 -22.30 21.16
CA ASP A 313 -17.61 -21.43 22.24
C ASP A 313 -16.92 -20.06 22.19
N PHE A 314 -17.23 -19.19 23.15
CA PHE A 314 -16.58 -17.91 23.39
C PHE A 314 -16.07 -17.82 24.82
N THR A 315 -14.93 -17.17 25.04
CA THR A 315 -14.47 -16.84 26.38
C THR A 315 -15.32 -15.73 27.01
N GLU A 316 -15.19 -15.53 28.33
CA GLU A 316 -15.85 -14.40 29.03
C GLU A 316 -15.41 -13.03 28.48
N THR A 317 -14.24 -12.95 27.85
CA THR A 317 -13.69 -11.73 27.24
C THR A 317 -14.12 -11.55 25.78
N GLY A 318 -14.93 -12.46 25.23
CA GLY A 318 -15.40 -12.42 23.85
C GLY A 318 -14.43 -13.03 22.83
N ALA A 319 -13.33 -13.66 23.28
CA ALA A 319 -12.44 -14.39 22.39
C ALA A 319 -13.10 -15.67 21.88
N VAL A 320 -12.75 -16.08 20.67
CA VAL A 320 -13.43 -17.16 19.96
C VAL A 320 -12.66 -18.46 20.15
N ILE A 321 -13.35 -19.51 20.58
CA ILE A 321 -12.76 -20.83 20.83
C ILE A 321 -13.14 -21.78 19.70
N PHE A 322 -12.13 -22.35 19.04
CA PHE A 322 -12.30 -23.32 17.96
C PHE A 322 -11.89 -24.73 18.41
N SER A 323 -12.61 -25.73 17.90
CA SER A 323 -12.01 -27.05 17.70
C SER A 323 -11.10 -26.96 16.47
N SER A 324 -9.93 -27.60 16.54
CA SER A 324 -9.01 -27.66 15.41
C SER A 324 -8.63 -29.10 15.15
N THR A 325 -8.80 -29.55 13.92
CA THR A 325 -8.44 -30.90 13.49
C THR A 325 -7.65 -30.85 12.19
N PRO A 326 -6.56 -31.60 12.05
CA PRO A 326 -5.86 -31.74 10.78
C PRO A 326 -6.81 -32.18 9.68
N VAL A 327 -6.71 -31.55 8.51
CA VAL A 327 -7.48 -31.96 7.35
C VAL A 327 -7.04 -33.36 6.92
N VAL A 328 -8.02 -34.22 6.64
CA VAL A 328 -7.76 -35.54 6.09
C VAL A 328 -7.60 -35.40 4.58
N LEU A 329 -6.38 -35.56 4.10
CA LEU A 329 -6.06 -35.55 2.68
C LEU A 329 -6.40 -36.91 2.05
N GLU A 330 -6.80 -36.91 0.78
CA GLU A 330 -7.04 -38.16 0.05
C GLU A 330 -5.71 -38.88 -0.21
N GLU A 331 -5.58 -40.09 0.33
CA GLU A 331 -4.35 -40.90 0.22
C GLU A 331 -3.96 -41.11 -1.25
N GLY A 332 -2.77 -40.62 -1.62
CA GLY A 332 -2.16 -40.82 -2.94
C GLY A 332 -2.53 -39.78 -4.00
N LEU A 333 -3.33 -38.78 -3.66
CA LEU A 333 -3.63 -37.62 -4.52
C LEU A 333 -2.91 -36.37 -4.01
N ASP A 334 -3.06 -36.07 -2.71
CA ASP A 334 -2.51 -34.87 -2.09
C ASP A 334 -1.60 -35.24 -0.92
N SER A 335 -0.46 -34.56 -0.79
CA SER A 335 0.40 -34.68 0.39
C SER A 335 1.02 -33.34 0.74
N LEU A 336 0.94 -32.96 2.01
CA LEU A 336 1.69 -31.82 2.52
C LEU A 336 3.14 -32.24 2.81
N PRO A 337 4.12 -31.38 2.52
CA PRO A 337 5.51 -31.65 2.85
C PRO A 337 5.70 -31.67 4.37
N GLU A 338 6.47 -32.65 4.87
CA GLU A 338 6.85 -32.71 6.28
C GLU A 338 7.73 -31.53 6.69
N VAL A 339 8.43 -30.91 5.73
CA VAL A 339 9.30 -29.75 5.91
C VAL A 339 9.08 -28.76 4.78
N MET A 340 8.77 -27.51 5.12
CA MET A 340 8.78 -26.41 4.14
C MET A 340 10.04 -25.56 4.29
N THR A 341 10.50 -25.08 3.14
CA THR A 341 11.63 -24.17 2.93
C THR A 341 11.23 -23.16 1.85
N ALA A 342 12.06 -22.14 1.60
CA ALA A 342 11.81 -21.18 0.52
C ALA A 342 11.63 -21.85 -0.86
N ASP A 343 12.27 -23.01 -1.08
CA ASP A 343 12.20 -23.77 -2.33
C ASP A 343 11.04 -24.79 -2.38
N THR A 344 10.28 -24.94 -1.29
CA THR A 344 9.16 -25.89 -1.19
C THR A 344 7.88 -25.19 -0.72
N PRO A 345 7.35 -24.23 -1.52
CA PRO A 345 6.07 -23.61 -1.22
C PRO A 345 4.93 -24.63 -1.38
N VAL A 346 3.79 -24.33 -0.75
CA VAL A 346 2.60 -25.20 -0.79
C VAL A 346 1.43 -24.37 -1.25
N ALA A 347 0.68 -24.85 -2.24
CA ALA A 347 -0.57 -24.26 -2.67
C ALA A 347 -1.76 -25.06 -2.12
N VAL A 348 -2.78 -24.35 -1.64
CA VAL A 348 -4.00 -24.95 -1.12
C VAL A 348 -5.21 -24.31 -1.78
N GLN A 349 -6.06 -25.13 -2.38
CA GLN A 349 -7.34 -24.71 -2.93
C GLN A 349 -8.46 -24.99 -1.89
N LEU A 350 -9.17 -23.95 -1.46
CA LEU A 350 -10.19 -24.04 -0.42
C LEU A 350 -11.30 -22.99 -0.62
N GLY A 351 -12.43 -23.12 0.08
CA GLY A 351 -13.51 -22.13 0.07
C GLY A 351 -13.60 -21.35 1.37
N PHE A 352 -13.83 -20.04 1.32
CA PHE A 352 -14.19 -19.25 2.51
C PHE A 352 -15.71 -19.32 2.71
N MET A 353 -16.18 -19.95 3.79
CA MET A 353 -17.61 -20.12 4.06
C MET A 353 -18.08 -19.20 5.19
N GLY A 354 -18.46 -17.98 4.81
CA GLY A 354 -18.94 -16.96 5.74
C GLY A 354 -17.78 -16.18 6.38
N THR A 355 -18.06 -15.56 7.53
CA THR A 355 -17.12 -14.64 8.21
C THR A 355 -16.35 -15.30 9.36
N ILE A 356 -16.70 -16.54 9.72
CA ILE A 356 -16.03 -17.30 10.77
C ILE A 356 -14.97 -18.19 10.12
N PRO A 357 -13.69 -18.12 10.55
CA PRO A 357 -12.63 -18.95 9.96
C PRO A 357 -12.97 -20.44 9.98
N ASN A 358 -12.97 -21.08 8.81
CA ASN A 358 -13.20 -22.52 8.66
C ASN A 358 -11.90 -23.32 8.54
N TYR A 359 -10.81 -22.63 8.22
CA TYR A 359 -9.51 -23.24 7.98
C TYR A 359 -8.41 -22.50 8.72
N GLY A 360 -7.35 -23.22 9.01
CA GLY A 360 -6.13 -22.68 9.61
C GLY A 360 -4.92 -23.48 9.18
N ILE A 361 -3.75 -23.10 9.69
CA ILE A 361 -2.51 -23.84 9.53
C ILE A 361 -1.86 -24.08 10.89
N SER A 362 -1.04 -25.12 10.98
CA SER A 362 -0.08 -25.30 12.06
C SER A 362 1.25 -25.78 11.53
N TYR A 363 2.32 -25.42 12.25
CA TYR A 363 3.67 -25.88 11.97
C TYR A 363 4.55 -25.73 13.20
N VAL A 364 5.73 -26.36 13.16
CA VAL A 364 6.79 -26.20 14.15
C VAL A 364 7.87 -25.30 13.56
N ASP A 365 8.14 -24.16 14.19
CA ASP A 365 9.13 -23.18 13.74
C ASP A 365 10.58 -23.68 13.91
N GLY A 366 11.55 -22.89 13.43
CA GLY A 366 12.97 -23.19 13.56
C GLY A 366 13.45 -23.32 15.02
N GLY A 367 12.74 -22.69 15.96
CA GLY A 367 12.97 -22.78 17.41
C GLY A 367 12.33 -24.00 18.07
N GLY A 368 11.52 -24.77 17.33
CA GLY A 368 10.81 -25.94 17.85
C GLY A 368 9.45 -25.61 18.49
N ASN A 369 8.93 -24.39 18.32
CA ASN A 369 7.64 -24.01 18.87
C ASN A 369 6.52 -24.38 17.90
N LEU A 370 5.44 -24.98 18.42
CA LEU A 370 4.21 -25.17 17.67
C LEU A 370 3.50 -23.82 17.50
N ARG A 371 3.28 -23.43 16.26
CA ARG A 371 2.54 -22.22 15.88
C ARG A 371 1.24 -22.65 15.20
N ARG A 372 0.15 -21.92 15.45
CA ARG A 372 -1.19 -22.22 14.92
C ARG A 372 -1.85 -20.92 14.50
N PHE A 373 -2.43 -20.89 13.29
CA PHE A 373 -3.03 -19.69 12.72
C PHE A 373 -4.36 -20.01 12.07
N ALA A 374 -5.30 -19.07 12.14
CA ALA A 374 -6.52 -19.11 11.36
C ALA A 374 -6.31 -18.38 10.04
N LEU A 375 -6.97 -18.87 8.98
CA LEU A 375 -7.05 -18.19 7.70
C LEU A 375 -8.26 -17.26 7.73
N VAL A 376 -7.98 -15.96 7.72
CA VAL A 376 -9.00 -14.91 7.82
C VAL A 376 -9.01 -14.13 6.52
N GLN A 377 -10.21 -13.84 6.01
CA GLN A 377 -10.36 -12.89 4.91
C GLN A 377 -10.66 -11.52 5.48
N SER A 378 -9.85 -10.53 5.11
CA SER A 378 -10.07 -9.13 5.44
C SER A 378 -11.41 -8.67 4.87
N GLY A 379 -12.26 -8.12 5.73
CA GLY A 379 -13.54 -7.52 5.31
C GLY A 379 -13.38 -6.19 4.56
N TYR A 380 -12.16 -5.64 4.52
CA TYR A 380 -11.87 -4.34 3.90
C TYR A 380 -11.50 -4.48 2.42
N ASP A 381 -10.48 -5.27 2.12
CA ASP A 381 -9.90 -5.43 0.78
C ASP A 381 -10.00 -6.87 0.25
N GLY A 382 -10.52 -7.80 1.06
CA GLY A 382 -10.64 -9.20 0.69
C GLY A 382 -9.30 -9.96 0.73
N SER A 383 -8.22 -9.36 1.25
CA SER A 383 -6.93 -10.03 1.43
C SER A 383 -7.02 -11.22 2.41
N VAL A 384 -6.08 -12.15 2.31
CA VAL A 384 -5.99 -13.31 3.21
C VAL A 384 -4.89 -13.06 4.24
N LEU A 385 -5.22 -13.27 5.51
CA LEU A 385 -4.36 -13.03 6.66
C LEU A 385 -4.20 -14.30 7.49
N LEU A 386 -3.08 -14.39 8.20
CA LEU A 386 -2.83 -15.41 9.22
C LEU A 386 -2.99 -14.79 10.59
N GLU A 387 -4.05 -15.17 11.30
CA GLU A 387 -4.28 -14.72 12.67
C GLU A 387 -3.81 -15.79 13.66
N GLU A 388 -2.86 -15.46 14.52
CA GLU A 388 -2.26 -16.44 15.44
C GLU A 388 -3.20 -16.78 16.60
N ALA A 389 -3.41 -18.07 16.84
CA ALA A 389 -4.07 -18.54 18.04
C ALA A 389 -3.16 -18.38 19.26
N ASP A 390 -3.72 -18.11 20.45
CA ASP A 390 -2.93 -17.90 21.66
C ASP A 390 -1.89 -19.03 21.85
N PRO A 391 -0.58 -18.71 21.79
CA PRO A 391 0.48 -19.72 21.84
C PRO A 391 0.61 -20.37 23.22
N ASN A 392 0.02 -19.77 24.26
CA ASN A 392 0.07 -20.27 25.63
C ASN A 392 -1.09 -21.21 25.96
N GLU A 393 -2.11 -21.27 25.11
CA GLU A 393 -3.30 -22.05 25.34
C GLU A 393 -3.28 -23.38 24.58
N THR A 394 -3.84 -24.42 25.18
CA THR A 394 -3.94 -25.72 24.49
C THR A 394 -5.07 -25.73 23.46
N GLN A 395 -6.12 -24.96 23.72
CA GLN A 395 -7.23 -24.76 22.80
C GLN A 395 -6.83 -23.78 21.68
N PHE A 396 -7.54 -23.82 20.56
CA PHE A 396 -7.35 -22.87 19.48
C PHE A 396 -8.22 -21.65 19.78
N ILE A 397 -7.63 -20.61 20.38
CA ILE A 397 -8.35 -19.40 20.81
C ILE A 397 -7.84 -18.22 19.99
N LEU A 398 -8.75 -17.57 19.25
CA LEU A 398 -8.47 -16.28 18.60
C LEU A 398 -8.95 -15.15 19.52
N PRO A 399 -8.10 -14.14 19.79
CA PRO A 399 -8.52 -12.98 20.57
C PRO A 399 -9.68 -12.29 19.83
N GLY A 400 -10.77 -11.98 20.54
CA GLY A 400 -11.93 -11.34 19.91
C GLY A 400 -11.60 -9.90 19.51
N GLU A 401 -12.20 -9.41 18.42
CA GLU A 401 -12.21 -7.98 18.11
C GLU A 401 -12.73 -7.21 19.34
N VAL A 402 -11.86 -6.44 19.98
CA VAL A 402 -12.30 -5.47 20.98
C VAL A 402 -12.91 -4.32 20.19
N SER A 403 -14.19 -4.42 19.87
CA SER A 403 -14.96 -3.28 19.37
C SER A 403 -14.94 -2.19 20.45
N GLY A 404 -14.03 -1.22 20.31
CA GLY A 404 -13.82 -0.07 21.19
C GLY A 404 -14.13 1.23 20.47
#